data_AF-A0A2E3SER8-F1
#
_entry.id   AF-A0A2E3SER8-F1
#
_cell.length_a   1.000
_cell.length_b   1.000
_cell.length_c   1.000
_cell.angle_alpha   90.00
_cell.angle_beta   90.00
_cell.angle_gamma   90.00
#
_symmetry.space_group_name_H-M   'P 1'
#
loop_
_entity.id
_entity.type
_entity.pdbx_description
1 polymer ?
#
loop_
_entity_poly.entity_id
_entity_poly.type
_entity_poly.pdbx_seq_one_letter_code
_entity_poly.pdbx_strand_id
1 'polypeptide(L)'
;MKSLLTTLIVFSMCQETIGQNTTLWKITDTDSGKISTIVGTFHQFGNSFVDSLPKLKNALLQSELAIFESIDDIEETRETINSRKASNKIRTSIKEKRFSKTQGDKQKLEC
;
A
#
# COMPACT_ATOMS: atom_id res chain seq x y z
N MET A 1 1.38 43.69 7.57
CA MET A 1 2.14 42.62 8.26
C MET A 1 1.25 41.51 8.82
N LYS A 2 0.18 41.81 9.57
CA LYS A 2 -0.72 40.78 10.13
C LYS A 2 -1.34 39.85 9.08
N SER A 3 -1.81 40.40 7.95
CA SER A 3 -2.37 39.62 6.83
C SER A 3 -1.33 38.70 6.16
N LEU A 4 -0.08 39.15 5.99
CA LEU A 4 1.00 38.35 5.40
C LEU A 4 1.33 37.13 6.28
N LEU A 5 1.38 37.34 7.60
CA LEU A 5 1.62 36.27 8.57
C LEU A 5 0.48 35.24 8.56
N THR A 6 -0.78 35.71 8.49
CA THR A 6 -1.94 34.82 8.38
C THR A 6 -1.90 33.99 7.09
N THR A 7 -1.56 34.60 5.95
CA THR A 7 -1.40 33.88 4.67
C THR A 7 -0.30 32.82 4.74
N LEU A 8 0.82 33.13 5.39
CA LEU A 8 1.95 32.19 5.54
C LEU A 8 1.59 30.99 6.43
N ILE A 9 0.82 31.22 7.50
CA ILE A 9 0.35 30.16 8.41
C ILE A 9 -0.64 29.23 7.69
N VAL A 10 -1.58 29.77 6.91
CA VAL A 10 -2.53 28.97 6.13
C VAL A 10 -1.82 28.14 5.07
N PHE A 11 -0.82 28.70 4.38
CA PHE A 11 -0.04 27.96 3.38
C PHE A 11 0.77 26.81 3.99
N SER A 12 1.29 26.98 5.21
CA SER A 12 2.01 25.93 5.94
C SER A 12 1.09 24.75 6.31
N MET A 13 -0.15 25.04 6.73
CA MET A 13 -1.13 24.01 7.09
C MET A 13 -1.64 23.19 5.90
N CYS A 14 -1.51 23.70 4.67
CA CYS A 14 -1.88 22.96 3.46
C CYS A 14 -0.85 21.89 3.03
N GLN A 15 0.35 21.86 3.63
CA GLN A 15 1.42 20.92 3.23
C GLN A 15 1.27 19.51 3.83
N GLU A 16 0.42 19.33 4.84
CA GLU A 16 0.39 18.11 5.68
C GLU A 16 -0.51 16.98 5.17
N THR A 17 -1.09 17.07 3.96
CA THR A 17 -2.16 16.13 3.59
C THR A 17 -2.08 15.57 2.17
N ILE A 18 -1.01 14.85 1.82
CA ILE A 18 -1.07 13.58 1.07
C ILE A 18 0.15 12.72 1.46
N GLY A 19 0.14 12.14 2.67
CA GLY A 19 1.06 11.05 3.00
C GLY A 19 0.51 9.74 2.41
N GLN A 20 1.20 9.13 1.45
CA GLN A 20 0.78 7.83 0.91
C GLN A 20 0.96 6.73 1.97
N ASN A 21 -0.10 5.95 2.18
CA ASN A 21 -0.13 4.85 3.14
C ASN A 21 0.80 3.72 2.67
N THR A 22 2.05 3.74 3.09
CA THR A 22 2.98 2.62 2.92
C THR A 22 2.56 1.52 3.89
N THR A 23 2.22 0.34 3.36
CA THR A 23 1.84 -0.80 4.21
C THR A 23 3.03 -1.73 4.35
N LEU A 24 3.46 -1.95 5.58
CA LEU A 24 4.48 -2.93 5.93
C LEU A 24 3.81 -4.18 6.49
N TRP A 25 3.98 -5.31 5.81
CA TRP A 25 3.50 -6.60 6.29
C TRP A 25 4.67 -7.40 6.86
N LYS A 26 4.58 -7.74 8.14
CA LYS A 26 5.50 -8.69 8.78
C LYS A 26 4.84 -10.06 8.79
N ILE A 27 5.50 -11.03 8.18
CA ILE A 27 5.11 -12.43 8.18
C ILE A 27 6.13 -13.18 9.03
N THR A 28 5.65 -13.88 10.05
CA THR A 28 6.50 -14.70 10.91
C THR A 28 6.08 -16.15 10.73
N ASP A 29 7.02 -16.96 10.30
CA ASP A 29 6.85 -18.40 10.24
C ASP A 29 6.80 -18.97 11.66
N THR A 30 5.75 -19.71 11.99
CA THR A 30 5.49 -20.17 13.35
C THR A 30 6.39 -21.32 13.80
N ASP A 31 6.96 -22.06 12.84
CA ASP A 31 7.68 -23.31 13.12
C ASP A 31 9.20 -23.07 13.13
N SER A 32 9.70 -22.24 12.21
CA SER A 32 11.12 -21.88 12.09
C SER A 32 11.47 -20.54 12.72
N GLY A 33 10.48 -19.72 13.08
CA GLY A 33 10.68 -18.37 13.62
C GLY A 33 11.23 -17.37 12.60
N LYS A 34 11.35 -17.76 11.32
CA LYS A 34 11.83 -16.89 10.25
C LYS A 34 10.87 -15.73 10.03
N ILE A 35 11.42 -14.54 9.84
CA ILE A 35 10.65 -13.32 9.60
C ILE A 35 10.86 -12.89 8.15
N SER A 36 9.77 -12.88 7.40
CA SER A 36 9.69 -12.28 6.07
C SER A 36 8.93 -10.97 6.15
N THR A 37 9.36 -9.96 5.41
CA THR A 37 8.69 -8.66 5.40
C THR A 37 8.32 -8.29 3.97
N ILE A 38 7.04 -8.00 3.74
CA ILE A 38 6.55 -7.47 2.47
C ILE A 38 6.31 -5.98 2.66
N VAL A 39 7.08 -5.16 1.94
CA VAL A 39 6.87 -3.72 1.87
C VAL A 39 6.01 -3.47 0.64
N GLY A 40 4.78 -2.99 0.86
CA GLY A 40 3.88 -2.56 -0.21
C GLY A 40 3.68 -1.06 -0.13
N THR A 41 4.42 -0.31 -0.95
CA THR A 41 4.01 1.02 -1.37
C THR A 41 3.10 0.85 -2.61
N PHE A 42 2.15 1.77 -2.83
CA PHE A 42 1.47 1.82 -4.13
C PHE A 42 2.56 1.88 -5.23
N HIS A 43 2.53 0.95 -6.19
CA HIS A 43 3.63 0.53 -7.08
C HIS A 43 4.24 1.61 -8.00
N GLN A 44 3.95 2.89 -7.81
CA GLN A 44 4.49 3.99 -8.61
C GLN A 44 5.54 4.84 -7.89
N PHE A 45 5.96 4.46 -6.68
CA PHE A 45 7.12 5.08 -6.08
C PHE A 45 8.40 4.46 -6.62
N GLY A 46 9.10 5.24 -7.43
CA GLY A 46 10.38 4.85 -8.02
C GLY A 46 11.49 4.71 -6.97
N ASN A 47 12.66 4.30 -7.45
CA ASN A 47 13.86 4.03 -6.65
C ASN A 47 14.20 5.17 -5.67
N SER A 48 13.90 6.42 -6.03
CA SER A 48 14.12 7.60 -5.19
C SER A 48 13.43 7.53 -3.82
N PHE A 49 12.23 6.94 -3.71
CA PHE A 49 11.56 6.77 -2.42
C PHE A 49 12.28 5.73 -1.55
N VAL A 50 12.64 4.60 -2.15
CA VAL A 50 13.37 3.52 -1.45
C VAL A 50 14.74 4.02 -0.98
N ASP A 51 15.43 4.74 -1.85
CA ASP A 51 16.73 5.35 -1.56
C ASP A 51 16.65 6.42 -0.46
N SER A 52 15.52 7.11 -0.32
CA SER A 52 15.31 8.11 0.74
C SER A 52 15.18 7.51 2.15
N LEU A 53 15.00 6.19 2.26
CA LEU A 53 14.81 5.46 3.52
C LEU A 53 15.98 4.47 3.75
N PRO A 54 17.09 4.89 4.40
CA PRO A 54 18.30 4.07 4.52
C PRO A 54 18.06 2.69 5.14
N LYS A 55 17.14 2.59 6.11
CA LYS A 55 16.77 1.31 6.74
C LYS A 55 16.09 0.35 5.75
N LEU A 56 15.20 0.88 4.91
CA LEU A 56 14.50 0.10 3.90
C LEU A 56 15.47 -0.36 2.81
N LYS A 57 16.33 0.55 2.34
CA LYS A 57 17.41 0.24 1.39
C LYS A 57 18.31 -0.88 1.92
N ASN A 58 18.78 -0.77 3.15
CA ASN A 58 19.63 -1.80 3.76
C ASN A 58 18.90 -3.13 3.89
N ALA A 59 17.62 -3.14 4.29
CA ALA A 59 16.83 -4.38 4.37
C ALA A 59 16.67 -5.06 2.99
N LEU A 60 16.42 -4.29 1.93
CA LEU A 60 16.34 -4.81 0.56
C LEU A 60 17.68 -5.39 0.10
N LEU A 61 18.80 -4.72 0.38
CA LEU A 61 20.14 -5.21 0.02
C LEU A 61 20.54 -6.50 0.76
N GLN A 62 19.99 -6.73 1.95
CA GLN A 62 20.23 -7.94 2.75
C GLN A 62 19.22 -9.05 2.46
N SER A 63 18.23 -8.81 1.58
CA SER A 63 17.22 -9.81 1.25
C SER A 63 17.80 -10.87 0.31
N GLU A 64 17.54 -12.14 0.62
CA GLU A 64 17.92 -13.28 -0.25
C GLU A 64 17.22 -13.23 -1.62
N LEU A 65 15.99 -12.70 -1.64
CA LEU A 65 15.19 -12.52 -2.83
C LEU A 65 14.41 -11.21 -2.74
N ALA A 66 14.50 -10.39 -3.79
CA ALA A 66 13.67 -9.22 -3.98
C ALA A 66 12.91 -9.35 -5.30
N ILE A 67 11.59 -9.14 -5.25
CA ILE A 67 10.69 -9.21 -6.41
C ILE A 67 10.23 -7.80 -6.72
N PHE A 68 10.41 -7.38 -7.97
CA PHE A 68 10.01 -6.06 -8.46
C PHE A 68 9.03 -6.23 -9.63
N GLU A 69 8.07 -5.32 -9.75
CA GLU A 69 7.22 -5.23 -10.94
C GLU A 69 7.97 -4.45 -12.03
N SER A 70 8.07 -5.01 -13.24
CA SER A 70 8.59 -4.29 -14.40
C SER A 70 7.44 -3.49 -15.01
N ILE A 71 7.63 -2.17 -15.13
CA ILE A 71 6.70 -1.31 -15.84
C ILE A 71 7.37 -0.97 -17.17
N ASP A 72 6.87 -1.54 -18.27
CA ASP A 72 7.49 -1.36 -19.60
C ASP A 72 7.38 0.10 -20.09
N ASP A 73 6.28 0.79 -19.77
CA ASP A 73 6.11 2.23 -20.00
C ASP A 73 5.46 2.89 -18.76
N ILE A 74 6.25 3.76 -18.13
CA ILE A 74 5.86 4.49 -16.91
C ILE A 74 4.68 5.44 -17.20
N GLU A 75 4.65 6.07 -18.37
CA GLU A 75 3.61 7.04 -18.70
C GLU A 75 2.31 6.36 -19.09
N GLU A 76 2.35 5.30 -19.90
CA GLU A 76 1.17 4.51 -20.23
C GLU A 76 0.50 3.95 -18.95
N THR A 77 1.31 3.50 -17.99
CA THR A 77 0.83 2.98 -16.71
C THR A 77 0.20 4.09 -15.86
N ARG A 78 0.80 5.29 -15.86
CA ARG A 78 0.27 6.46 -15.14
C ARG A 78 -1.06 6.91 -15.73
N GLU A 79 -1.18 7.00 -17.05
CA GLU A 79 -2.42 7.33 -17.74
C GLU A 79 -3.52 6.29 -17.47
N THR A 80 -3.16 5.01 -17.52
CA THR A 80 -4.07 3.91 -17.23
C THR A 80 -4.59 3.96 -15.79
N ILE A 81 -3.75 4.33 -14.81
CA ILE A 81 -4.17 4.47 -13.41
C ILE A 81 -5.07 5.69 -13.23
N ASN A 82 -4.68 6.84 -13.77
CA ASN A 82 -5.42 8.10 -13.61
C ASN A 82 -6.78 8.08 -14.33
N SER A 83 -6.91 7.29 -15.39
CA SER A 83 -8.18 7.10 -16.12
C SER A 83 -9.13 6.12 -15.43
N ARG A 84 -8.72 5.42 -14.36
CA ARG A 84 -9.60 4.48 -13.65
C ARG A 84 -10.75 5.23 -12.97
N LYS A 85 -11.98 4.92 -13.39
CA LYS A 85 -13.17 5.33 -12.65
C LYS A 85 -13.20 4.66 -11.28
N ALA A 86 -13.45 5.43 -10.23
CA ALA A 86 -13.63 4.91 -8.88
C ALA A 86 -14.66 3.77 -8.88
N SER A 87 -14.30 2.63 -8.31
CA SER A 87 -15.16 1.45 -8.30
C SER A 87 -15.23 0.82 -6.92
N ASN A 88 -16.45 0.58 -6.45
CA ASN A 88 -16.72 -0.14 -5.20
C ASN A 88 -16.70 -1.67 -5.36
N LYS A 89 -16.29 -2.20 -6.52
CA LYS A 89 -16.31 -3.64 -6.82
C LYS A 89 -15.61 -4.50 -5.76
N ILE A 90 -14.45 -4.06 -5.26
CA ILE A 90 -13.71 -4.77 -4.20
C ILE A 90 -14.57 -4.89 -2.93
N ARG A 91 -15.25 -3.81 -2.52
CA ARG A 91 -16.11 -3.82 -1.33
C ARG A 91 -17.29 -4.78 -1.50
N THR A 92 -17.85 -4.87 -2.70
CA THR A 92 -18.93 -5.81 -3.03
C THR A 92 -18.44 -7.26 -2.99
N SER A 93 -17.31 -7.57 -3.65
CA SER A 93 -16.76 -8.93 -3.69
C SER A 93 -16.26 -9.44 -2.32
N ILE A 94 -15.75 -8.56 -1.45
CA ILE A 94 -15.37 -8.93 -0.08
C ILE A 94 -16.61 -9.25 0.76
N LYS A 95 -17.70 -8.48 0.60
CA LYS A 95 -18.97 -8.77 1.27
C LYS A 95 -19.49 -10.13 0.82
N GLU A 96 -19.57 -10.39 -0.48
CA GLU A 96 -20.04 -11.67 -1.04
C GLU A 96 -19.23 -12.86 -0.51
N LYS A 97 -17.90 -12.78 -0.51
CA LYS A 97 -17.03 -13.85 0.03
C LYS A 97 -17.19 -14.05 1.55
N ARG A 98 -17.44 -12.98 2.32
CA ARG A 98 -17.72 -13.10 3.75
C ARG A 98 -19.10 -13.72 4.01
N PHE A 99 -20.10 -13.40 3.20
CA PHE A 99 -21.44 -13.99 3.29
C PHE A 99 -21.45 -15.48 2.90
N SER A 100 -20.73 -15.87 1.86
CA SER A 100 -20.64 -17.28 1.46
C SER A 100 -19.89 -18.13 2.49
N LYS A 101 -18.84 -17.59 3.12
CA LYS A 101 -18.14 -18.27 4.22
C LYS A 101 -19.03 -18.47 5.45
N THR A 102 -19.83 -17.47 5.83
CA THR A 102 -20.77 -17.59 6.97
C THR A 102 -21.95 -18.52 6.70
N GLN A 103 -22.33 -18.78 5.45
CA GLN A 103 -23.34 -19.79 5.10
C GLN A 103 -22.77 -21.21 5.08
N GLY A 104 -21.54 -21.40 4.59
CA GLY A 104 -20.88 -22.71 4.62
C GLY A 104 -20.56 -23.20 6.04
N ASP A 105 -20.20 -22.29 6.94
CA ASP A 105 -19.93 -22.63 8.35
C ASP A 105 -21.21 -23.01 9.12
N LYS A 106 -22.39 -22.52 8.71
CA LYS A 106 -23.68 -22.94 9.29
C LYS A 106 -24.13 -24.33 8.83
N GLN A 107 -23.86 -24.70 7.57
CA GLN A 107 -24.18 -26.04 7.07
C GLN A 107 -23.28 -27.14 7.65
N LYS A 108 -22.10 -26.79 8.17
CA LYS A 108 -21.17 -27.76 8.76
C LYS A 108 -21.45 -28.08 10.23
N LEU A 109 -22.41 -27.39 10.85
CA LEU A 109 -22.81 -27.55 12.25
C LEU A 109 -24.14 -28.33 12.42
N GLU A 110 -24.74 -28.81 11.31
CA GLU A 110 -25.98 -29.60 11.31
C GLU A 110 -25.77 -31.06 10.81
N CYS A 111 -24.57 -31.62 10.99
CA CYS A 111 -24.31 -33.06 10.79
C CYS A 111 -23.69 -33.67 12.06
#